data_AF-A0A453I9Z7-F1
#
_entry.id   AF-A0A453I9Z7-F1
#
_cell.length_a   1.000
_cell.length_b   1.000
_cell.length_c   1.000
_cell.angle_alpha   90.00
_cell.angle_beta   90.00
_cell.angle_gamma   90.00
#
_symmetry.space_group_name_H-M   'P 1'
#
loop_
_entity.id
_entity.type
_entity.pdbx_description
1 polymer ?
#
loop_
_entity_poly.entity_id
_entity_poly.type
_entity_poly.pdbx_seq_one_letter_code
_entity_poly.pdbx_strand_id
1 'polypeptide(L)'
;MPAPRPQQQLLAAAWSLGLLCLAAAEGGGGSCELSVERGGALYNFSLAAPTPAHRHGVLSEDGFYKVAMNDSVIWFQLCDQMIFNFDPPVCLHCEDCGGPLRCGTQCSALASNNIGGYDVCTTIGRASGSHISLIDDGNPQKGVIFKMFSSKCSISVFIFCDSAVAQLPDKFTQSGSCDYGYDT
;
A
#
# COMPACT_ATOMS: atom_id res chain seq x y z
N MET A 1 23.73 36.35 70.70
CA MET A 1 23.45 35.06 70.04
C MET A 1 22.00 35.06 69.55
N PRO A 2 21.74 35.22 68.24
CA PRO A 2 20.43 34.96 67.65
C PRO A 2 20.40 33.59 66.95
N ALA A 3 19.29 32.87 67.11
CA ALA A 3 19.04 31.55 66.51
C ALA A 3 18.84 31.62 64.98
N PRO A 4 19.24 30.59 64.20
CA PRO A 4 19.00 30.55 62.77
C PRO A 4 17.61 29.99 62.44
N ARG A 5 16.95 30.60 61.45
CA ARG A 5 15.67 30.15 60.85
C ARG A 5 15.88 28.94 59.94
N PRO A 6 14.86 28.07 59.77
CA PRO A 6 14.96 26.88 58.94
C PRO A 6 14.86 27.23 57.46
N GLN A 7 15.77 26.68 56.67
CA GLN A 7 15.79 26.77 55.21
C GLN A 7 14.87 25.68 54.64
N GLN A 8 13.69 26.07 54.19
CA GLN A 8 12.76 25.19 53.47
C GLN A 8 13.39 24.77 52.14
N GLN A 9 13.74 23.49 52.02
CA GLN A 9 14.08 22.87 50.75
C GLN A 9 12.78 22.59 49.98
N LEU A 10 12.58 23.29 48.86
CA LEU A 10 11.53 22.97 47.90
C LEU A 10 11.90 21.67 47.17
N LEU A 11 11.06 20.65 47.35
CA LEU A 11 11.07 19.42 46.56
C LEU A 11 10.48 19.72 45.18
N ALA A 12 11.33 19.78 44.15
CA ALA A 12 10.88 19.76 42.76
C ALA A 12 10.63 18.30 42.36
N ALA A 13 9.39 17.85 42.47
CA ALA A 13 8.95 16.60 41.85
C ALA A 13 8.88 16.82 40.33
N ALA A 14 9.87 16.33 39.59
CA ALA A 14 9.83 16.29 38.14
C ALA A 14 8.89 15.15 37.71
N TRP A 15 7.67 15.50 37.30
CA TRP A 15 6.74 14.57 36.68
C TRP A 15 7.17 14.40 35.23
N SER A 16 7.97 13.36 34.96
CA SER A 16 8.24 12.93 33.59
C SER A 16 6.96 12.35 33.01
N LEU A 17 6.20 13.18 32.29
CA LEU A 17 5.19 12.71 31.35
C LEU A 17 5.93 11.87 30.30
N GLY A 18 5.81 10.55 30.43
CA GLY A 18 6.20 9.64 29.37
C GLY A 18 5.46 10.03 28.10
N LEU A 19 6.21 10.40 27.07
CA LEU A 19 5.73 10.56 25.72
C LEU A 19 5.13 9.22 25.29
N LEU A 20 3.81 9.07 25.43
CA LEU A 20 3.05 8.11 24.63
C LEU A 20 3.11 8.63 23.19
N CYS A 21 3.97 8.02 22.37
CA CYS A 21 3.83 8.13 20.92
C CYS A 21 2.51 7.46 20.52
N LEU A 22 1.44 8.25 20.51
CA LEU A 22 0.27 7.95 19.70
C LEU A 22 0.74 8.03 18.25
N ALA A 23 0.86 6.88 17.58
CA ALA A 23 0.91 6.86 16.14
C ALA A 23 -0.40 7.49 15.62
N ALA A 24 -0.27 8.55 14.82
CA ALA A 24 -1.39 9.14 14.12
C ALA A 24 -1.96 8.06 13.17
N ALA A 25 -3.18 7.62 13.42
CA ALA A 25 -3.97 6.93 12.41
C ALA A 25 -4.64 8.00 11.55
N GLU A 26 -3.96 8.41 10.49
CA GLU A 26 -4.52 9.25 9.42
C GLU A 26 -4.22 8.54 8.10
N GLY A 27 -5.24 7.91 7.52
CA GLY A 27 -5.13 7.20 6.24
C GLY A 27 -6.16 6.08 6.12
N GLY A 28 -7.38 6.40 5.69
CA GLY A 28 -8.42 5.41 5.47
C GLY A 28 -8.12 4.52 4.26
N GLY A 29 -7.83 3.24 4.51
CA GLY A 29 -8.08 2.18 3.52
C GLY A 29 -7.34 0.87 3.74
N GLY A 30 -8.10 -0.21 3.97
CA GLY A 30 -7.63 -1.60 3.96
C GLY A 30 -6.73 -2.02 5.13
N SER A 31 -7.02 -3.15 5.79
CA SER A 31 -6.02 -3.77 6.66
C SER A 31 -4.88 -4.28 5.79
N CYS A 32 -3.66 -3.82 6.06
CA CYS A 32 -2.43 -4.29 5.40
C CYS A 32 -1.91 -5.62 5.92
N GLU A 33 -2.72 -6.26 6.74
CA GLU A 33 -2.40 -7.47 7.44
C GLU A 33 -3.54 -8.46 7.26
N LEU A 34 -3.15 -9.72 7.10
CA LEU A 34 -4.05 -10.86 7.05
C LEU A 34 -3.53 -11.92 8.01
N SER A 35 -4.42 -12.40 8.88
CA SER A 35 -4.17 -13.53 9.78
C SER A 35 -5.21 -14.61 9.56
N VAL A 36 -4.77 -15.84 9.28
CA VAL A 36 -5.65 -16.98 8.99
C VAL A 36 -5.19 -18.21 9.75
N GLU A 37 -6.14 -18.93 10.36
CA GLU A 37 -5.89 -20.22 11.00
C GLU A 37 -6.23 -21.38 10.05
N ARG A 38 -5.26 -22.27 9.83
CA ARG A 38 -5.46 -23.46 8.97
C ARG A 38 -4.67 -24.65 9.52
N GLY A 39 -5.34 -25.77 9.74
CA GLY A 39 -4.72 -27.00 10.24
C GLY A 39 -4.06 -26.85 11.62
N GLY A 40 -4.57 -25.96 12.47
CA GLY A 40 -4.00 -25.67 13.80
C GLY A 40 -2.75 -24.78 13.79
N ALA A 41 -2.35 -24.26 12.63
CA ALA A 41 -1.31 -23.26 12.48
C ALA A 41 -1.91 -21.89 12.15
N LEU A 42 -1.30 -20.83 12.70
CA LEU A 42 -1.64 -19.44 12.40
C LEU A 42 -0.67 -18.89 11.35
N TYR A 43 -1.21 -18.38 10.25
CA TYR A 43 -0.46 -17.74 9.17
C TYR A 43 -0.69 -16.23 9.22
N ASN A 44 0.39 -15.47 9.23
CA ASN A 44 0.36 -14.02 9.31
C ASN A 44 1.06 -13.42 8.09
N PHE A 45 0.38 -12.52 7.41
CA PHE A 45 0.88 -11.78 6.26
C PHE A 45 0.81 -10.30 6.60
N SER A 46 1.90 -9.58 6.37
CA SER A 46 1.94 -8.13 6.49
C SER A 46 2.53 -7.55 5.21
N LEU A 47 1.78 -6.63 4.60
CA LEU A 47 2.18 -5.85 3.44
C LEU A 47 2.51 -4.40 3.84
N ALA A 48 2.59 -4.09 5.13
CA ALA A 48 2.83 -2.74 5.64
C ALA A 48 4.22 -2.20 5.28
N ALA A 49 5.20 -3.08 5.05
CA ALA A 49 6.52 -2.71 4.55
C ALA A 49 7.22 -3.93 3.93
N PRO A 50 8.07 -3.74 2.89
CA PRO A 50 8.99 -4.76 2.43
C PRO A 50 9.93 -5.21 3.56
N THR A 51 10.16 -6.51 3.64
CA THR A 51 11.17 -7.13 4.52
C THR A 51 12.25 -7.82 3.69
N PRO A 52 13.42 -8.14 4.27
CA PRO A 52 14.44 -8.92 3.56
C PRO A 52 13.94 -10.28 3.06
N ALA A 53 13.01 -10.91 3.79
CA ALA A 53 12.40 -12.19 3.43
C ALA A 53 11.25 -12.02 2.41
N HIS A 54 10.54 -10.90 2.45
CA HIS A 54 9.39 -10.60 1.58
C HIS A 54 9.52 -9.17 1.07
N ARG A 55 10.09 -8.99 -0.13
CA ARG A 55 10.40 -7.66 -0.68
C ARG A 55 9.18 -6.89 -1.20
N HIS A 56 7.98 -7.29 -0.81
CA HIS A 56 6.72 -6.69 -1.24
C HIS A 56 6.00 -6.06 -0.05
N GLY A 57 5.44 -4.87 -0.25
CA GLY A 57 4.72 -4.11 0.75
C GLY A 57 4.63 -2.64 0.34
N VAL A 58 4.11 -1.80 1.23
CA VAL A 58 4.10 -0.33 1.03
C VAL A 58 5.53 0.14 0.78
N LEU A 59 5.79 0.64 -0.42
CA LEU A 59 7.07 1.28 -0.71
C LEU A 59 7.10 2.70 -0.11
N SER A 60 8.28 3.25 0.14
CA SER A 60 8.46 4.59 0.73
C SER A 60 7.90 5.71 -0.18
N GLU A 61 8.04 6.97 0.23
CA GLU A 61 7.46 8.16 -0.43
C GLU A 61 7.66 8.26 -1.97
N ASP A 62 8.77 7.76 -2.50
CA ASP A 62 9.08 7.70 -3.95
C ASP A 62 8.85 6.32 -4.60
N GLY A 63 8.27 5.43 -3.83
CA GLY A 63 8.13 4.02 -4.12
C GLY A 63 6.72 3.71 -4.58
N PHE A 64 6.61 3.26 -5.81
CA PHE A 64 5.42 2.60 -6.34
C PHE A 64 5.88 1.51 -7.31
N TYR A 65 4.99 0.56 -7.53
CA TYR A 65 5.20 -0.47 -8.52
C TYR A 65 4.76 0.06 -9.89
N LYS A 66 5.60 -0.19 -10.90
CA LYS A 66 5.34 0.21 -12.28
C LYS A 66 5.57 -0.98 -13.19
N VAL A 67 4.56 -1.36 -13.96
CA VAL A 67 4.61 -2.49 -14.89
C VAL A 67 4.17 -2.02 -16.27
N ALA A 68 5.02 -2.25 -17.27
CA ALA A 68 4.69 -1.99 -18.67
C ALA A 68 3.96 -3.21 -19.27
N MET A 69 2.87 -2.95 -19.98
CA MET A 69 2.03 -3.95 -20.64
C MET A 69 1.74 -3.49 -22.06
N ASN A 70 2.46 -3.99 -23.07
CA ASN A 70 2.24 -3.62 -24.48
C ASN A 70 2.02 -2.09 -24.69
N ASP A 71 0.77 -1.64 -24.81
CA ASP A 71 0.36 -0.24 -25.02
C ASP A 71 -0.11 0.50 -23.74
N SER A 72 0.09 -0.13 -22.59
CA SER A 72 -0.38 0.33 -21.28
C SER A 72 0.74 0.32 -20.25
N VAL A 73 0.63 1.17 -19.24
CA VAL A 73 1.50 1.19 -18.06
C VAL A 73 0.63 1.19 -16.82
N ILE A 74 0.83 0.18 -15.98
CA ILE A 74 0.16 0.09 -14.67
C ILE A 74 1.09 0.64 -13.60
N TRP A 75 0.54 1.54 -12.80
CA TRP A 75 1.15 2.08 -11.59
C TRP A 75 0.31 1.63 -10.41
N PHE A 76 0.92 1.13 -9.35
CA PHE A 76 0.19 0.79 -8.14
C PHE A 76 1.06 0.88 -6.89
N GLN A 77 0.40 1.10 -5.77
CA GLN A 77 0.94 1.00 -4.43
C GLN A 77 0.09 0.00 -3.66
N LEU A 78 0.74 -0.94 -2.98
CA LEU A 78 0.04 -1.81 -2.06
C LEU A 78 -0.31 -0.98 -0.84
N CYS A 79 -1.51 -1.18 -0.28
CA CYS A 79 -1.85 -0.72 1.06
C CYS A 79 -1.94 0.78 1.33
N ASP A 80 -1.44 1.61 0.44
CA ASP A 80 -1.45 3.07 0.58
C ASP A 80 -1.78 3.71 -0.78
N GLN A 81 -1.90 5.03 -0.79
CA GLN A 81 -1.97 5.82 -2.01
C GLN A 81 -0.59 5.92 -2.66
N MET A 82 -0.57 6.08 -3.99
CA MET A 82 0.68 6.39 -4.66
C MET A 82 1.09 7.83 -4.34
N ILE A 83 2.37 8.03 -4.08
CA ILE A 83 2.97 9.35 -3.87
C ILE A 83 4.01 9.55 -4.97
N PHE A 84 3.95 10.70 -5.64
CA PHE A 84 4.84 11.06 -6.75
C PHE A 84 5.57 12.35 -6.39
N ASN A 85 6.85 12.26 -6.04
CA ASN A 85 7.69 13.45 -5.87
C ASN A 85 8.35 13.88 -7.18
N PHE A 86 8.66 12.92 -8.07
CA PHE A 86 9.24 13.16 -9.38
C PHE A 86 8.44 12.42 -10.46
N ASP A 87 8.22 13.09 -11.60
CA ASP A 87 7.58 12.52 -12.80
C ASP A 87 6.23 11.81 -12.57
N PRO A 88 5.19 12.50 -12.06
CA PRO A 88 3.86 11.92 -11.97
C PRO A 88 3.32 11.56 -13.37
N PRO A 89 2.40 10.59 -13.48
CA PRO A 89 1.75 10.26 -14.74
C PRO A 89 1.10 11.49 -15.38
N VAL A 90 1.45 11.77 -16.64
CA VAL A 90 0.83 12.85 -17.43
C VAL A 90 -0.13 12.21 -18.43
N CYS A 91 -1.41 12.21 -18.08
CA CYS A 91 -2.46 11.57 -18.86
C CYS A 91 -3.80 12.28 -18.68
N LEU A 92 -4.70 12.07 -19.63
CA LEU A 92 -6.07 12.57 -19.57
C LEU A 92 -6.94 11.68 -18.65
N HIS A 93 -8.09 12.21 -18.20
CA HIS A 93 -9.10 11.47 -17.43
C HIS A 93 -8.65 11.01 -16.03
N CYS A 94 -7.94 11.87 -15.30
CA CYS A 94 -7.41 11.55 -13.96
C CYS A 94 -8.17 12.20 -12.80
N GLU A 95 -9.39 12.69 -13.03
CA GLU A 95 -10.22 13.37 -12.05
C GLU A 95 -10.44 12.52 -10.80
N ASP A 96 -10.64 11.20 -10.98
CA ASP A 96 -10.88 10.25 -9.90
C ASP A 96 -9.60 9.81 -9.16
N CYS A 97 -8.42 10.26 -9.59
CA CYS A 97 -7.15 9.93 -8.97
C CYS A 97 -6.22 11.16 -8.86
N GLY A 98 -6.70 12.24 -8.24
CA GLY A 98 -5.89 13.41 -7.90
C GLY A 98 -5.95 14.56 -8.91
N GLY A 99 -6.63 14.34 -10.04
CA GLY A 99 -6.91 15.37 -11.03
C GLY A 99 -5.73 15.67 -11.96
N PRO A 100 -5.93 16.60 -12.92
CA PRO A 100 -4.98 16.82 -14.02
C PRO A 100 -3.61 17.36 -13.58
N LEU A 101 -3.49 17.93 -12.37
CA LEU A 101 -2.23 18.48 -11.87
C LEU A 101 -1.41 17.47 -11.04
N ARG A 102 -2.07 16.48 -10.43
CA ARG A 102 -1.46 15.51 -9.51
C ARG A 102 -2.04 14.12 -9.72
N CYS A 103 -2.10 13.72 -10.98
CA CYS A 103 -2.62 12.41 -11.35
C CYS A 103 -1.83 11.31 -10.64
N GLY A 104 -2.53 10.34 -10.07
CA GLY A 104 -1.93 9.26 -9.29
C GLY A 104 -2.00 9.46 -7.77
N THR A 105 -2.11 10.70 -7.25
CA THR A 105 -1.90 10.94 -5.81
C THR A 105 -3.12 10.74 -4.92
N GLN A 106 -4.28 10.38 -5.47
CA GLN A 106 -5.51 10.09 -4.69
C GLN A 106 -6.09 8.71 -4.99
N CYS A 107 -5.29 7.82 -5.58
CA CYS A 107 -5.64 6.42 -5.75
C CYS A 107 -4.42 5.55 -5.46
N SER A 108 -4.67 4.24 -5.36
CA SER A 108 -3.64 3.24 -5.08
C SER A 108 -3.24 2.47 -6.32
N ALA A 109 -4.02 2.54 -7.40
CA ALA A 109 -3.64 1.96 -8.68
C ALA A 109 -4.27 2.69 -9.87
N LEU A 110 -3.47 2.83 -10.93
CA LEU A 110 -3.77 3.59 -12.14
C LEU A 110 -3.25 2.84 -13.37
N ALA A 111 -4.08 2.69 -14.40
CA ALA A 111 -3.65 2.25 -15.72
C ALA A 111 -3.57 3.45 -16.65
N SER A 112 -2.41 3.66 -17.29
CA SER A 112 -2.24 4.57 -18.42
C SER A 112 -2.28 3.78 -19.70
N ASN A 113 -3.11 4.18 -20.67
CA ASN A 113 -3.19 3.54 -21.98
C ASN A 113 -2.84 4.56 -23.06
N ASN A 114 -1.93 4.21 -23.97
CA ASN A 114 -1.60 5.10 -25.08
C ASN A 114 -2.65 4.96 -26.18
N ILE A 115 -3.40 6.03 -26.45
CA ILE A 115 -4.44 6.08 -27.47
C ILE A 115 -4.06 7.19 -28.45
N GLY A 116 -3.63 6.82 -29.66
CA GLY A 116 -3.34 7.80 -30.71
C GLY A 116 -2.19 8.75 -30.36
N GLY A 117 -1.21 8.31 -29.58
CA GLY A 117 -0.01 9.08 -29.23
C GLY A 117 -0.11 9.89 -27.94
N TYR A 118 -1.23 9.80 -27.21
CA TYR A 118 -1.38 10.41 -25.88
C TYR A 118 -1.90 9.38 -24.88
N ASP A 119 -1.56 9.59 -23.60
CA ASP A 119 -1.93 8.70 -22.52
C ASP A 119 -3.29 9.08 -21.92
N VAL A 120 -4.15 8.08 -21.77
CA VAL A 120 -5.45 8.19 -21.08
C VAL A 120 -5.40 7.29 -19.86
N CYS A 121 -5.67 7.89 -18.69
CA CYS A 121 -5.62 7.20 -17.42
C CYS A 121 -6.98 6.66 -16.99
N THR A 122 -6.93 5.59 -16.21
CA THR A 122 -8.09 4.99 -15.59
C THR A 122 -7.71 4.56 -14.18
N THR A 123 -8.47 5.03 -13.19
CA THR A 123 -8.33 4.59 -11.80
C THR A 123 -8.81 3.16 -11.66
N ILE A 124 -7.91 2.25 -11.26
CA ILE A 124 -8.17 0.81 -11.18
C ILE A 124 -8.14 0.28 -9.74
N GLY A 125 -7.75 1.10 -8.77
CA GLY A 125 -7.75 0.69 -7.36
C GLY A 125 -7.61 1.85 -6.38
N ARG A 126 -8.27 1.73 -5.22
CA ARG A 126 -8.12 2.62 -4.07
C ARG A 126 -7.83 1.81 -2.82
N ALA A 127 -7.06 2.36 -1.89
CA ALA A 127 -6.77 1.74 -0.59
C ALA A 127 -8.05 1.40 0.18
N SER A 128 -9.05 2.29 0.15
CA SER A 128 -10.35 2.08 0.81
C SER A 128 -11.16 0.90 0.29
N GLY A 129 -10.92 0.47 -0.95
CA GLY A 129 -11.54 -0.69 -1.58
C GLY A 129 -10.55 -1.85 -1.72
N SER A 130 -9.58 -1.99 -0.82
CA SER A 130 -8.59 -3.06 -0.88
C SER A 130 -8.92 -4.25 0.02
N HIS A 131 -8.57 -5.46 -0.43
CA HIS A 131 -8.80 -6.73 0.26
C HIS A 131 -7.62 -7.66 0.07
N ILE A 132 -7.30 -8.43 1.12
CA ILE A 132 -6.26 -9.46 1.10
C ILE A 132 -6.93 -10.83 1.24
N SER A 133 -6.58 -11.77 0.36
CA SER A 133 -7.01 -13.17 0.45
C SER A 133 -5.84 -14.13 0.22
N LEU A 134 -6.00 -15.40 0.57
CA LEU A 134 -4.99 -16.42 0.23
C LEU A 134 -5.00 -16.69 -1.28
N ILE A 135 -3.83 -17.04 -1.85
CA ILE A 135 -3.74 -17.59 -3.22
C ILE A 135 -4.35 -19.00 -3.27
N ASP A 136 -4.16 -19.77 -2.20
CA ASP A 136 -4.64 -21.14 -2.06
C ASP A 136 -5.01 -21.41 -0.59
N ASP A 137 -6.30 -21.63 -0.32
CA ASP A 137 -6.80 -21.95 1.03
C ASP A 137 -6.26 -23.29 1.57
N GLY A 138 -5.94 -24.24 0.68
CA GLY A 138 -5.34 -25.53 1.04
C GLY A 138 -3.85 -25.44 1.29
N ASN A 139 -3.18 -24.42 0.76
CA ASN A 139 -1.76 -24.13 0.97
C ASN A 139 -1.52 -22.64 1.27
N PRO A 140 -1.78 -22.19 2.51
CA PRO A 140 -1.57 -20.79 2.89
C PRO A 140 -0.13 -20.30 2.70
N GLN A 141 0.87 -21.20 2.75
CA GLN A 141 2.28 -20.85 2.52
C GLN A 141 2.57 -20.40 1.10
N LYS A 142 1.66 -20.64 0.14
CA LYS A 142 1.82 -20.18 -1.24
C LYS A 142 1.86 -18.65 -1.33
N GLY A 143 1.10 -17.97 -0.47
CA GLY A 143 1.05 -16.51 -0.39
C GLY A 143 -0.36 -15.92 -0.49
N VAL A 144 -0.43 -14.63 -0.82
CA VAL A 144 -1.68 -13.83 -0.79
C VAL A 144 -1.95 -13.08 -2.09
N ILE A 145 -3.21 -12.76 -2.32
CA ILE A 145 -3.70 -11.87 -3.37
C ILE A 145 -4.12 -10.57 -2.71
N PHE A 146 -3.54 -9.45 -3.17
CA PHE A 146 -3.97 -8.11 -2.81
C PHE A 146 -4.84 -7.55 -3.93
N LYS A 147 -6.14 -7.45 -3.69
CA LYS A 147 -7.12 -6.96 -4.66
C LYS A 147 -7.58 -5.56 -4.29
N MET A 148 -7.55 -4.65 -5.25
CA MET A 148 -8.07 -3.29 -5.10
C MET A 148 -9.21 -3.04 -6.08
N PHE A 149 -10.15 -2.20 -5.67
CA PHE A 149 -11.29 -1.80 -6.48
C PHE A 149 -11.34 -0.28 -6.67
N SER A 150 -11.81 0.14 -7.84
CA SER A 150 -12.39 1.46 -8.09
C SER A 150 -13.91 1.32 -8.28
N SER A 151 -14.59 2.38 -8.73
CA SER A 151 -16.04 2.33 -9.00
C SER A 151 -16.42 1.38 -10.15
N LYS A 152 -15.48 1.09 -11.06
CA LYS A 152 -15.76 0.31 -12.29
C LYS A 152 -14.67 -0.70 -12.66
N CYS A 153 -13.49 -0.62 -12.04
CA CYS A 153 -12.31 -1.38 -12.42
C CYS A 153 -11.70 -2.04 -11.19
N SER A 154 -10.84 -3.02 -11.42
CA SER A 154 -10.10 -3.68 -10.34
C SER A 154 -8.71 -4.09 -10.76
N ILE A 155 -7.85 -4.28 -9.77
CA ILE A 155 -6.53 -4.90 -9.96
C ILE A 155 -6.30 -5.95 -8.88
N SER A 156 -5.76 -7.11 -9.26
CA SER A 156 -5.40 -8.20 -8.36
C SER A 156 -3.91 -8.49 -8.47
N VAL A 157 -3.17 -8.24 -7.40
CA VAL A 157 -1.73 -8.44 -7.31
C VAL A 157 -1.44 -9.72 -6.54
N PHE A 158 -0.67 -10.63 -7.12
CA PHE A 158 -0.30 -11.89 -6.47
C PHE A 158 1.05 -11.73 -5.76
N ILE A 159 1.12 -12.13 -4.50
CA ILE A 159 2.32 -12.06 -3.65
C ILE A 159 2.66 -13.49 -3.23
N PHE A 160 3.63 -14.09 -3.89
CA PHE A 160 4.11 -15.44 -3.58
C PHE A 160 5.17 -15.41 -2.47
N CYS A 161 5.07 -16.36 -1.53
CA CYS A 161 6.04 -16.51 -0.43
C CYS A 161 7.15 -17.54 -0.73
N ASP A 162 7.02 -18.32 -1.81
CA ASP A 162 7.83 -19.52 -2.08
C ASP A 162 9.23 -19.26 -2.66
N SER A 163 9.65 -18.00 -2.76
CA SER A 163 10.95 -17.64 -3.31
C SER A 163 11.67 -16.61 -2.45
N ALA A 164 12.97 -16.84 -2.19
CA ALA A 164 13.89 -15.87 -1.58
C ALA A 164 13.95 -14.53 -2.36
N VAL A 165 13.39 -14.50 -3.56
CA VAL A 165 13.02 -13.32 -4.33
C VAL A 165 11.52 -13.38 -4.53
N ALA A 166 10.73 -12.74 -3.67
CA ALA A 166 9.31 -12.58 -3.94
C ALA A 166 9.18 -11.91 -5.33
N GLN A 167 8.53 -12.58 -6.28
CA GLN A 167 8.30 -12.04 -7.62
C GLN A 167 6.92 -11.39 -7.61
N LEU A 168 6.86 -10.09 -7.90
CA LEU A 168 5.57 -9.49 -8.29
C LEU A 168 5.25 -9.97 -9.69
N PRO A 169 3.96 -10.02 -10.05
CA PRO A 169 3.51 -9.97 -11.42
C PRO A 169 4.33 -8.97 -12.24
N ASP A 170 5.27 -9.47 -13.03
CA ASP A 170 5.98 -8.71 -14.06
C ASP A 170 5.12 -8.55 -15.31
N LYS A 171 4.01 -9.29 -15.37
CA LYS A 171 2.97 -9.20 -16.38
C LYS A 171 1.60 -9.25 -15.72
N PHE A 172 0.75 -8.33 -16.15
CA PHE A 172 -0.68 -8.43 -15.90
C PHE A 172 -1.39 -8.78 -17.21
N THR A 173 -2.55 -9.40 -17.11
CA THR A 173 -3.54 -9.51 -18.16
C THR A 173 -4.74 -8.65 -17.83
N GLN A 174 -5.30 -8.03 -18.86
CA GLN A 174 -6.54 -7.29 -18.76
C GLN A 174 -7.69 -8.22 -19.18
N SER A 175 -8.67 -8.34 -18.31
CA SER A 175 -9.94 -8.99 -18.57
C SER A 175 -11.05 -7.94 -18.67
N GLY A 176 -12.03 -8.18 -19.53
CA GLY A 176 -13.10 -7.22 -19.80
C GLY A 176 -12.56 -5.86 -20.25
N SER A 177 -13.13 -4.78 -19.71
CA SER A 177 -12.73 -3.41 -20.07
C SER A 177 -11.60 -2.83 -19.22
N CYS A 178 -11.43 -3.24 -17.95
CA CYS A 178 -10.41 -2.65 -17.07
C CYS A 178 -10.15 -3.46 -15.78
N ASP A 179 -10.30 -4.79 -15.83
CA ASP A 179 -9.96 -5.66 -14.70
C ASP A 179 -8.59 -6.31 -14.93
N TYR A 180 -7.63 -5.99 -14.07
CA TYR A 180 -6.23 -6.40 -14.22
C TYR A 180 -5.88 -7.52 -13.23
N GLY A 181 -5.25 -8.58 -13.69
CA GLY A 181 -4.82 -9.71 -12.87
C GLY A 181 -3.54 -10.34 -13.39
N TYR A 182 -2.98 -11.28 -12.65
CA TYR A 182 -1.86 -12.09 -13.10
C TYR A 182 -2.34 -13.22 -14.03
N ASP A 183 -1.58 -13.50 -15.09
CA ASP A 183 -1.80 -14.67 -15.97
C ASP A 183 -1.05 -15.87 -15.40
N THR A 184 -1.79 -16.90 -14.98
CA THR A 184 -1.24 -18.12 -14.37
C THR A 184 -0.98 -19.20 -15.39
#